data_AF-A0A2I0WY19-F1
#
_entry.id   AF-A0A2I0WY19-F1
#
_cell.length_a   1.000
_cell.length_b   1.000
_cell.length_c   1.000
_cell.angle_alpha   90.00
_cell.angle_beta   90.00
_cell.angle_gamma   90.00
#
_symmetry.space_group_name_H-M   'P 1'
#
loop_
_entity.id
_entity.type
_entity.pdbx_description
1 polymer ?
#
loop_
_entity_poly.entity_id
_entity_poly.type
_entity_poly.pdbx_seq_one_letter_code
_entity_poly.pdbx_strand_id
1 'polypeptide(L)'
;MDSGNLLVPFVFWSLTRYRPIEGEIEQDKSPQIIHPFSSPPNHGSSVSEKERKSREGGMDVRQLQRQWIDLISALFREGFLDAQFTQLQQLQDESNPDFVVEVVTLFFEDSERVLNDLCNVLSQQVVDFNRVDAHVHQLKGSSASIGAQRVKNVCISFRNCCEERNLEG
;
A
#
# COMPACT_ATOMS: atom_id res chain seq x y z
N MET A 1 14.61 -18.79 -11.58
CA MET A 1 14.00 -18.75 -10.23
C MET A 1 14.41 -17.41 -9.65
N ASP A 2 13.60 -16.38 -9.87
CA ASP A 2 13.79 -15.08 -9.21
C ASP A 2 12.72 -14.96 -8.13
N SER A 3 13.14 -15.21 -6.90
CA SER A 3 12.33 -15.08 -5.68
C SER A 3 12.53 -13.70 -5.06
N GLY A 4 12.36 -12.64 -5.86
CA GLY A 4 12.58 -11.27 -5.43
C GLY A 4 11.26 -10.48 -5.40
N ASN A 5 10.93 -9.95 -4.23
CA ASN A 5 9.96 -8.85 -4.01
C ASN A 5 8.46 -9.12 -4.20
N LEU A 6 7.92 -10.09 -3.45
CA LEU A 6 6.49 -10.11 -3.10
C LEU A 6 6.14 -9.28 -1.84
N LEU A 7 7.13 -8.71 -1.14
CA LEU A 7 6.89 -7.99 0.12
C LEU A 7 6.22 -6.62 -0.09
N VAL A 8 6.61 -5.90 -1.15
CA VAL A 8 6.06 -4.56 -1.46
C VAL A 8 4.57 -4.61 -1.86
N PRO A 9 4.10 -5.57 -2.68
CA PRO A 9 2.67 -5.75 -2.93
C PRO A 9 1.86 -6.11 -1.68
N PHE A 10 2.43 -6.87 -0.73
CA PHE A 10 1.67 -7.38 0.42
C PHE A 10 1.40 -6.30 1.48
N VAL A 11 2.40 -5.45 1.74
CA VAL A 11 2.25 -4.30 2.66
C VAL A 11 1.36 -3.22 2.02
N PHE A 12 1.49 -2.98 0.71
CA PHE A 12 0.64 -2.03 -0.02
C PHE A 12 -0.81 -2.53 -0.13
N TRP A 13 -1.04 -3.83 -0.32
CA TRP A 13 -2.37 -4.46 -0.25
C TRP A 13 -2.96 -4.32 1.17
N SER A 14 -2.17 -4.50 2.22
CA SER A 14 -2.65 -4.38 3.60
C SER A 14 -3.04 -2.94 3.96
N LEU A 15 -2.31 -1.93 3.48
CA LEU A 15 -2.58 -0.51 3.76
C LEU A 15 -3.72 0.09 2.93
N THR A 16 -3.97 -0.44 1.72
CA THR A 16 -5.09 0.03 0.86
C THR A 16 -6.42 -0.65 1.18
N ARG A 17 -6.43 -1.71 2.01
CA ARG A 17 -7.65 -2.46 2.36
C ARG A 17 -8.22 -2.15 3.74
N TYR A 18 -7.60 -1.27 4.52
CA TYR A 18 -8.20 -0.75 5.74
C TYR A 18 -9.30 0.27 5.36
N ARG A 19 -10.46 -0.26 4.96
CA ARG A 19 -11.72 0.49 4.85
C ARG A 19 -12.31 0.54 6.26
N PRO A 20 -12.57 1.73 6.83
CA PRO A 20 -13.34 1.82 8.07
C PRO A 20 -14.70 1.15 7.86
N ILE A 21 -15.15 0.35 8.83
CA ILE A 21 -16.50 -0.19 8.85
C ILE A 21 -17.43 0.96 9.22
N GLU A 22 -17.88 1.73 8.24
CA GLU A 22 -19.10 2.53 8.38
C GLU A 22 -20.27 1.58 8.21
N GLY A 23 -20.90 1.24 9.33
CA GLY A 23 -22.15 0.50 9.34
C GLY A 23 -23.29 1.39 8.90
N GLU A 24 -23.80 1.21 7.68
CA GLU A 24 -25.13 1.68 7.29
C GLU A 24 -25.83 0.62 6.41
N ILE A 25 -26.77 -0.07 7.07
CA ILE A 25 -28.13 -0.43 6.65
C ILE A 25 -28.35 -0.78 5.16
N GLU A 26 -28.58 -2.07 4.97
CA GLU A 26 -29.09 -2.78 3.81
C GLU A 26 -30.41 -2.21 3.25
N GLN A 27 -30.41 -1.84 1.96
CA GLN A 27 -31.62 -1.81 1.13
C GLN A 27 -31.35 -2.40 -0.26
N ASP A 28 -31.88 -3.61 -0.45
CA ASP A 28 -32.57 -4.11 -1.65
C ASP A 28 -32.11 -3.58 -3.02
N LYS A 29 -31.30 -4.38 -3.71
CA LYS A 29 -31.48 -4.58 -5.17
C LYS A 29 -31.33 -6.05 -5.51
N SER A 30 -32.47 -6.66 -5.83
CA SER A 30 -32.62 -8.01 -6.36
C SER A 30 -31.69 -8.32 -7.57
N PRO A 31 -31.21 -9.58 -7.69
CA PRO A 31 -30.26 -10.02 -8.72
C PRO A 31 -30.95 -10.32 -10.06
N GLN A 32 -30.38 -9.83 -11.16
CA GLN A 32 -30.78 -10.25 -12.51
C GLN A 32 -30.29 -11.67 -12.80
N ILE A 33 -31.24 -12.53 -13.15
CA ILE A 33 -31.09 -13.95 -13.46
C ILE A 33 -30.45 -14.09 -14.85
N ILE A 34 -29.30 -14.75 -14.93
CA ILE A 34 -28.73 -15.24 -16.19
C ILE A 34 -29.11 -16.71 -16.33
N HIS A 35 -29.97 -17.03 -17.31
CA HIS A 35 -30.30 -18.40 -17.68
C HIS A 35 -29.20 -19.04 -18.57
N PRO A 36 -29.08 -20.39 -18.55
CA PRO A 36 -27.91 -21.11 -19.05
C PRO A 36 -28.05 -21.56 -20.52
N PHE A 37 -26.88 -21.84 -21.12
CA PHE A 37 -26.66 -22.83 -22.20
C PHE A 37 -27.53 -22.73 -23.48
N SER A 38 -26.90 -22.26 -24.55
CA SER A 38 -27.21 -22.68 -25.92
C SER A 38 -25.89 -23.02 -26.62
N SER A 39 -25.68 -24.29 -26.93
CA SER A 39 -24.54 -24.82 -27.68
C SER A 39 -24.48 -24.29 -29.14
N PRO A 40 -23.32 -24.37 -29.81
CA PRO A 40 -23.06 -23.62 -31.05
C PRO A 40 -23.48 -24.37 -32.32
N PRO A 41 -23.80 -23.69 -33.43
CA PRO A 41 -23.78 -24.31 -34.74
C PRO A 41 -22.38 -24.26 -35.35
N ASN A 42 -21.88 -25.44 -35.72
CA ASN A 42 -20.68 -25.65 -36.50
C ASN A 42 -21.00 -25.52 -38.00
N HIS A 43 -20.36 -24.60 -38.71
CA HIS A 43 -20.09 -24.77 -40.14
C HIS A 43 -18.85 -23.97 -40.53
N GLY A 44 -17.80 -24.69 -40.88
CA GLY A 44 -16.55 -24.10 -41.35
C GLY A 44 -16.67 -23.48 -42.73
N SER A 45 -15.86 -22.44 -42.96
CA SER A 45 -14.85 -22.39 -44.03
C SER A 45 -14.14 -21.03 -43.98
N SER A 46 -12.82 -21.08 -43.90
CA SER A 46 -11.83 -20.13 -44.45
C SER A 46 -12.14 -18.62 -44.40
N VAL A 47 -11.27 -17.86 -43.72
CA VAL A 47 -10.39 -16.85 -44.36
C VAL A 47 -9.61 -16.08 -43.29
N SER A 48 -8.34 -15.85 -43.62
CA SER A 48 -7.39 -14.90 -43.03
C SER A 48 -6.76 -15.26 -41.68
N GLU A 49 -5.79 -16.16 -41.79
CA GLU A 49 -4.53 -16.13 -41.06
C GLU A 49 -3.80 -14.79 -41.31
N LYS A 50 -4.34 -13.71 -40.75
CA LYS A 50 -3.68 -12.42 -40.66
C LYS A 50 -3.25 -12.25 -39.21
N GLU A 51 -2.03 -12.75 -38.96
CA GLU A 51 -1.18 -12.43 -37.82
C GLU A 51 -1.91 -12.32 -36.48
N ARG A 52 -1.98 -13.46 -35.79
CA ARG A 52 -1.82 -13.47 -34.33
C ARG A 52 -0.44 -12.90 -33.99
N LYS A 53 -0.27 -11.59 -34.15
CA LYS A 53 0.87 -10.86 -33.65
C LYS A 53 0.76 -10.90 -32.14
N SER A 54 1.64 -11.71 -31.53
CA SER A 54 1.81 -11.85 -30.10
C SER A 54 1.65 -10.49 -29.42
N ARG A 55 0.71 -10.40 -28.49
CA ARG A 55 0.58 -9.30 -27.55
C ARG A 55 1.72 -9.38 -26.52
N GLU A 56 2.95 -9.24 -26.98
CA GLU A 56 4.06 -8.74 -26.16
C GLU A 56 4.23 -7.27 -26.53
N GLY A 57 3.25 -6.47 -26.13
CA GLY A 57 3.38 -5.03 -26.16
C GLY A 57 4.19 -4.61 -24.95
N GLY A 58 5.52 -4.51 -25.10
CA GLY A 58 6.34 -3.81 -24.11
C GLY A 58 5.74 -2.42 -23.89
N MET A 59 5.49 -2.06 -22.63
CA MET A 59 4.95 -0.74 -22.30
C MET A 59 5.92 0.34 -22.77
N ASP A 60 5.43 1.35 -23.48
CA ASP A 60 6.23 2.48 -23.93
C ASP A 60 6.78 3.25 -22.72
N VAL A 61 8.05 3.67 -22.77
CA VAL A 61 8.71 4.40 -21.67
C VAL A 61 7.93 5.67 -21.32
N ARG A 62 7.34 6.34 -22.32
CA ARG A 62 6.49 7.52 -22.07
C ARG A 62 5.20 7.16 -21.33
N GLN A 63 4.63 5.99 -21.61
CA GLN A 63 3.46 5.49 -20.90
C GLN A 63 3.80 5.17 -19.44
N LEU A 64 4.94 4.52 -19.19
CA LEU A 64 5.44 4.25 -17.83
C LEU A 64 5.70 5.53 -17.04
N GLN A 65 6.33 6.53 -17.67
CA GLN A 65 6.55 7.84 -17.05
C GLN A 65 5.24 8.53 -16.66
N ARG A 66 4.23 8.46 -17.53
CA ARG A 66 2.91 9.03 -17.23
C ARG A 66 2.22 8.29 -16.08
N GLN A 67 2.24 6.96 -16.09
CA GLN A 67 1.69 6.14 -15.02
C GLN A 67 2.38 6.43 -13.67
N TRP A 68 3.69 6.62 -13.68
CA TRP A 68 4.45 6.99 -12.48
C TRP A 68 4.03 8.36 -11.93
N ILE A 69 3.92 9.37 -12.79
CA ILE A 69 3.50 10.72 -12.39
C ILE A 69 2.07 10.68 -11.83
N ASP A 70 1.16 9.96 -12.50
CA ASP A 70 -0.24 9.83 -12.07
C ASP A 70 -0.34 9.14 -10.71
N LEU A 71 0.42 8.06 -10.50
CA LEU A 71 0.49 7.33 -9.22
C LEU A 71 1.01 8.22 -8.09
N ILE A 72 2.17 8.86 -8.28
CA ILE A 72 2.77 9.72 -7.26
C ILE A 72 1.83 10.88 -6.93
N SER A 73 1.23 11.50 -7.94
CA SER A 73 0.26 12.58 -7.74
C SER A 73 -0.97 12.13 -6.95
N ALA A 74 -1.44 10.89 -7.16
CA ALA A 74 -2.52 10.31 -6.39
C ALA A 74 -2.12 10.10 -4.91
N LEU A 75 -0.93 9.57 -4.65
CA LEU A 75 -0.44 9.34 -3.28
C LEU A 75 -0.35 10.64 -2.46
N PHE A 76 0.12 11.74 -3.07
CA PHE A 76 0.13 13.06 -2.42
C PHE A 76 -1.30 13.59 -2.20
N ARG A 77 -2.16 13.52 -3.21
CA ARG A 77 -3.54 14.03 -3.13
C ARG A 77 -4.38 13.29 -2.09
N GLU A 78 -4.18 11.98 -1.95
CA GLU A 78 -4.85 11.13 -0.97
C GLU A 78 -4.17 11.18 0.42
N GLY A 79 -3.10 11.97 0.56
CA GLY A 79 -2.41 12.22 1.82
C GLY A 79 -1.55 11.07 2.31
N PHE A 80 -1.23 10.08 1.46
CA PHE A 80 -0.27 9.03 1.82
C PHE A 80 1.15 9.58 1.97
N LEU A 81 1.51 10.53 1.10
CA LEU A 81 2.81 11.19 1.09
C LEU A 81 2.67 12.70 1.36
N ASP A 82 3.60 13.26 2.12
CA ASP A 82 3.73 14.71 2.32
C ASP A 82 5.03 15.27 1.73
N ALA A 83 5.23 16.59 1.88
CA ALA A 83 6.36 17.32 1.32
C ALA A 83 7.74 16.78 1.74
N GLN A 84 7.84 16.01 2.85
CA GLN A 84 9.09 15.38 3.23
C GLN A 84 9.55 14.33 2.20
N PHE A 85 8.61 13.62 1.56
CA PHE A 85 8.95 12.67 0.49
C PHE A 85 9.54 13.40 -0.72
N THR A 86 9.01 14.59 -1.07
CA THR A 86 9.60 15.44 -2.12
C THR A 86 11.03 15.86 -1.77
N GLN A 87 11.31 16.19 -0.51
CA GLN A 87 12.66 16.52 -0.06
C GLN A 87 13.61 15.32 -0.20
N LEU A 88 13.17 14.10 0.12
CA LEU A 88 13.97 12.89 -0.11
C LEU A 88 14.27 12.69 -1.60
N GLN A 89 13.29 12.90 -2.48
CA GLN A 89 13.50 12.80 -3.93
C GLN A 89 14.53 13.82 -4.45
N GLN A 90 14.62 15.01 -3.84
CA GLN A 90 15.60 16.05 -4.20
C GLN A 90 17.03 15.69 -3.80
N LEU A 91 17.23 14.76 -2.88
CA LEU A 91 18.55 14.27 -2.48
C LEU A 91 19.08 13.16 -3.39
N GLN A 92 18.23 12.60 -4.25
CA GLN A 92 18.64 11.62 -5.25
C GLN A 92 19.23 12.35 -6.46
N ASP A 93 20.40 11.90 -6.92
CA ASP A 93 21.10 12.46 -8.07
C ASP A 93 21.81 11.38 -8.90
N GLU A 94 22.56 11.77 -9.93
CA GLU A 94 23.28 10.83 -10.80
C GLU A 94 24.40 10.06 -10.07
N SER A 95 24.91 10.59 -8.95
CA SER A 95 25.95 9.95 -8.14
C SER A 95 25.37 8.97 -7.11
N ASN A 96 24.13 9.17 -6.69
CA ASN A 96 23.38 8.28 -5.83
C ASN A 96 21.94 8.06 -6.34
N PRO A 97 21.77 7.29 -7.45
CA PRO A 97 20.47 7.11 -8.09
C PRO A 97 19.50 6.25 -7.28
N ASP A 98 20.00 5.46 -6.32
CA ASP A 98 19.19 4.52 -5.53
C ASP A 98 18.80 5.07 -4.15
N PHE A 99 19.21 6.30 -3.81
CA PHE A 99 19.00 6.92 -2.49
C PHE A 99 17.58 6.75 -1.94
N VAL A 100 16.56 7.10 -2.72
CA VAL A 100 15.16 7.00 -2.25
C VAL A 100 14.76 5.55 -2.02
N VAL A 101 15.21 4.64 -2.89
CA VAL A 101 14.91 3.21 -2.76
C VAL A 101 15.56 2.64 -1.51
N GLU A 102 16.82 2.98 -1.23
CA GLU A 102 17.53 2.56 -0.02
C GLU A 102 16.84 3.07 1.25
N VAL A 103 16.51 4.36 1.30
CA VAL A 103 15.82 4.97 2.46
C VAL A 103 14.45 4.35 2.69
N VAL A 104 13.67 4.13 1.64
CA VAL A 104 12.35 3.49 1.74
C VAL A 104 12.47 2.03 2.15
N THR A 105 13.50 1.32 1.69
CA THR A 105 13.76 -0.07 2.09
C THR A 105 14.08 -0.16 3.57
N LEU A 106 14.98 0.69 4.08
CA LEU A 106 15.30 0.78 5.50
C LEU A 106 14.07 1.13 6.35
N PHE A 107 13.20 2.01 5.85
CA PHE A 107 11.94 2.32 6.52
C PHE A 107 11.04 1.09 6.64
N PHE A 108 10.92 0.26 5.61
CA PHE A 108 10.12 -0.97 5.68
C PHE A 108 10.70 -1.97 6.68
N GLU A 109 12.02 -2.17 6.69
CA GLU A 109 12.68 -3.07 7.64
C GLU A 109 12.51 -2.62 9.10
N ASP A 110 12.73 -1.32 9.39
CA ASP A 110 12.53 -0.80 10.75
C ASP A 110 11.04 -0.83 11.15
N SER A 111 10.14 -0.50 10.23
CA SER A 111 8.70 -0.53 10.49
C SER A 111 8.19 -1.93 10.81
N GLU A 112 8.63 -2.95 10.07
CA GLU A 112 8.27 -4.33 10.36
C GLU A 112 8.73 -4.75 11.75
N ARG A 113 9.99 -4.45 12.10
CA ARG A 113 10.53 -4.75 13.44
C ARG A 113 9.73 -4.04 14.54
N VAL A 114 9.48 -2.74 14.39
CA VAL A 114 8.75 -1.93 15.39
C VAL A 114 7.30 -2.39 15.55
N LEU A 115 6.62 -2.72 14.44
CA LEU A 115 5.25 -3.24 14.48
C LEU A 115 5.19 -4.61 15.16
N ASN A 116 6.14 -5.50 14.89
CA ASN A 116 6.22 -6.79 15.56
C ASN A 116 6.47 -6.63 17.07
N ASP A 117 7.39 -5.75 17.47
CA ASP A 117 7.64 -5.46 18.89
C ASP A 117 6.40 -4.86 19.57
N LEU A 118 5.70 -3.94 18.90
CA LEU A 118 4.46 -3.34 19.38
C LEU A 118 3.36 -4.39 19.58
N CYS A 119 3.14 -5.26 18.58
CA CYS A 119 2.20 -6.38 18.68
C CYS A 119 2.53 -7.31 19.85
N ASN A 120 3.81 -7.60 20.07
CA ASN A 120 4.27 -8.44 21.18
C ASN A 120 3.99 -7.80 22.54
N VAL A 121 4.15 -6.48 22.69
CA VAL A 121 3.82 -5.77 23.94
C VAL A 121 2.32 -5.72 24.18
N LEU A 122 1.52 -5.46 23.14
CA LEU A 122 0.05 -5.40 23.24
C LEU A 122 -0.59 -6.77 23.51
N SER A 123 0.08 -7.86 23.15
CA SER A 123 -0.42 -9.23 23.37
C SER A 123 -0.18 -9.74 24.81
N GLN A 124 0.46 -8.96 25.68
CA GLN A 124 0.73 -9.34 27.07
C GLN A 124 -0.52 -9.20 27.94
N GLN A 125 -0.65 -10.05 28.96
CA GLN A 125 -1.77 -9.99 29.91
C GLN A 125 -1.82 -8.65 30.67
N VAL A 126 -0.66 -8.05 30.93
CA VAL A 126 -0.53 -6.70 31.48
C VAL A 126 0.30 -5.89 30.49
N VAL A 127 -0.35 -4.91 29.85
CA VAL A 127 0.29 -4.08 28.82
C VAL A 127 1.18 -3.01 29.46
N ASP A 128 2.45 -2.99 29.07
CA ASP A 128 3.39 -1.93 29.43
C ASP A 128 3.25 -0.74 28.47
N PHE A 129 2.41 0.22 28.87
CA PHE A 129 2.13 1.42 28.06
C PHE A 129 3.37 2.30 27.81
N ASN A 130 4.41 2.24 28.66
CA ASN A 130 5.64 3.00 28.38
C ASN A 130 6.39 2.39 27.19
N ARG A 131 6.39 1.07 27.06
CA ARG A 131 6.98 0.38 25.90
C ARG A 131 6.14 0.59 24.64
N VAL A 132 4.82 0.58 24.77
CA VAL A 132 3.90 0.92 23.67
C VAL A 132 4.19 2.34 23.16
N ASP A 133 4.24 3.33 24.04
CA ASP A 133 4.55 4.72 23.68
C ASP A 133 5.90 4.84 22.98
N ALA A 134 6.94 4.17 23.49
CA ALA A 134 8.26 4.17 22.87
C ALA A 134 8.25 3.62 21.43
N HIS A 135 7.57 2.49 21.19
CA HIS A 135 7.45 1.91 19.85
C HIS A 135 6.63 2.79 18.90
N VAL A 136 5.52 3.36 19.38
CA VAL A 136 4.68 4.28 18.58
C VAL A 136 5.45 5.57 18.27
N HIS A 137 6.24 6.09 19.21
CA HIS A 137 7.08 7.26 19.00
C HIS A 137 8.17 7.00 17.95
N GLN A 138 8.81 5.83 18.00
CA GLN A 138 9.78 5.42 16.99
C GLN A 138 9.14 5.35 15.60
N LEU A 139 8.01 4.65 15.48
CA LEU A 139 7.30 4.52 14.19
C LEU A 139 6.83 5.88 13.66
N LYS A 140 6.39 6.78 14.54
CA LYS A 140 6.04 8.17 14.18
C LYS A 140 7.23 8.90 13.58
N GLY A 141 8.39 8.83 14.23
CA GLY A 141 9.62 9.49 13.78
C GLY A 141 10.09 8.95 12.43
N SER A 142 10.15 7.62 12.29
CA SER A 142 10.54 6.94 11.04
C SER A 142 9.56 7.22 9.89
N SER A 143 8.25 7.25 10.17
CA SER A 143 7.25 7.62 9.17
C SER A 143 7.34 9.09 8.76
N ALA A 144 7.64 9.97 9.73
CA ALA A 144 7.82 11.39 9.47
C ALA A 144 9.06 11.66 8.61
N SER A 145 10.19 10.96 8.82
CA SER A 145 11.42 11.19 8.06
C SER A 145 11.30 10.80 6.58
N ILE A 146 10.41 9.87 6.24
CA ILE A 146 10.16 9.49 4.83
C ILE A 146 8.93 10.15 4.20
N GLY A 147 8.19 10.96 4.96
CA GLY A 147 6.96 11.59 4.49
C GLY A 147 5.76 10.65 4.37
N ALA A 148 5.74 9.51 5.07
CA ALA A 148 4.58 8.63 5.18
C ALA A 148 3.52 9.24 6.11
N GLN A 149 2.79 10.22 5.60
CA GLN A 149 1.92 11.10 6.37
C GLN A 149 0.80 10.36 7.10
N ARG A 150 0.11 9.41 6.44
CA ARG A 150 -0.97 8.67 7.09
C ARG A 150 -0.48 7.84 8.28
N VAL A 151 0.65 7.15 8.12
CA VAL A 151 1.22 6.34 9.21
C VAL A 151 1.64 7.23 10.37
N LYS A 152 2.34 8.33 10.09
CA LYS A 152 2.68 9.36 11.08
C LYS A 152 1.45 9.84 11.86
N ASN A 153 0.35 10.13 11.17
CA ASN A 153 -0.88 10.62 11.79
C ASN A 153 -1.55 9.55 12.66
N VAL A 154 -1.59 8.29 12.21
CA VAL A 154 -2.08 7.17 13.02
C VAL A 154 -1.25 7.03 14.29
N CYS A 155 0.09 7.14 14.22
CA CYS A 155 0.93 7.10 15.41
C CYS A 155 0.63 8.27 16.38
N ILE A 156 0.32 9.47 15.88
CA ILE A 156 -0.08 10.60 16.73
C ILE A 156 -1.39 10.26 17.46
N SER A 157 -2.40 9.76 16.74
CA SER A 157 -3.68 9.36 17.33
C SER A 157 -3.51 8.22 18.34
N PHE A 158 -2.72 7.19 18.01
CA PHE A 158 -2.45 6.05 18.88
C PHE A 158 -1.85 6.50 20.22
N ARG A 159 -0.93 7.47 20.18
CA ARG A 159 -0.29 7.99 21.38
C ARG A 159 -1.29 8.66 22.33
N ASN A 160 -2.26 9.39 21.78
CA ASN A 160 -3.33 9.99 22.59
C ASN A 160 -4.18 8.89 23.29
N CYS A 161 -4.51 7.80 22.59
CA CYS A 161 -5.23 6.66 23.20
C CYS A 161 -4.41 5.98 24.33
N CYS A 162 -3.08 5.94 24.20
CA CYS A 162 -2.20 5.40 25.25
C CYS A 162 -2.20 6.27 26.51
N GLU A 163 -2.23 7.59 26.36
CA GLU A 163 -2.33 8.54 27.48
C GLU A 163 -3.67 8.36 28.24
N GLU A 164 -4.72 7.93 27.54
CA GLU A 164 -6.05 7.63 28.10
C GLU A 164 -6.18 6.20 28.67
N ARG A 165 -5.15 5.34 28.52
CA ARG A 165 -5.16 3.90 28.87
C ARG A 165 -6.32 3.11 28.24
N ASN A 166 -6.83 3.54 27.09
CA ASN A 166 -7.90 2.84 26.40
C ASN A 166 -7.31 1.75 25.49
N LEU A 167 -7.54 0.48 25.82
CA LEU A 167 -7.11 -0.65 25.00
C LEU A 167 -8.02 -0.93 23.80
N GLU A 168 -9.25 -0.38 23.79
CA GLU A 168 -10.24 -0.64 22.74
C GLU A 168 -10.23 0.40 21.62
N GLY A 169 -9.57 1.55 21.83
CA GLY A 169 -9.53 2.66 20.86
C GLY A 169 -10.76 3.55 20.94
#